data_AF-A0A3S1BEL1-F1
#
_entry.id   AF-A0A3S1BEL1-F1
#
_cell.length_a   1.000
_cell.length_b   1.000
_cell.length_c   1.000
_cell.angle_alpha   90.00
_cell.angle_beta   90.00
_cell.angle_gamma   90.00
#
_symmetry.space_group_name_H-M   'P 1'
#
loop_
_entity.id
_entity.type
_entity.pdbx_description
1 polymer ?
#
loop_
_entity_poly.entity_id
_entity_poly.type
_entity_poly.pdbx_seq_one_letter_code
_entity_poly.pdbx_strand_id
1 'polypeptide(L)'
;MSDHIQRISKAYLIEDKEKLTQFIVNNQEIVSLLLECQKQIRTYFPQGKLTLNVSPEYEHTEWERLEIFIYVDANNSDEAYDKLSQFDDDWWLDNSSGIGLKLFIGLEFE
;
A
#
# COMPACT_ATOMS: atom_id res chain seq x y z
N MET A 1 -18.00 -10.69 -7.19
CA MET A 1 -16.83 -10.00 -6.60
C MET A 1 -15.76 -11.06 -6.41
N SER A 2 -14.55 -10.88 -6.93
CA SER A 2 -13.48 -11.88 -6.72
C SER A 2 -13.12 -11.94 -5.23
N ASP A 3 -12.79 -13.13 -4.72
CA ASP A 3 -12.41 -13.36 -3.32
C ASP A 3 -11.26 -12.43 -2.87
N HIS A 4 -10.35 -12.13 -3.79
CA HIS A 4 -9.23 -11.21 -3.59
C HIS A 4 -9.67 -9.79 -3.19
N ILE A 5 -10.63 -9.20 -3.90
CA ILE A 5 -11.11 -7.84 -3.60
C ILE A 5 -11.81 -7.81 -2.24
N GLN A 6 -12.54 -8.88 -1.89
CA GLN A 6 -13.16 -8.96 -0.57
C GLN A 6 -12.11 -8.99 0.54
N ARG A 7 -11.03 -9.75 0.39
CA ARG A 7 -9.92 -9.80 1.36
C ARG A 7 -9.20 -8.45 1.47
N ILE A 8 -8.91 -7.81 0.35
CA ILE A 8 -8.27 -6.48 0.31
C ILE A 8 -9.16 -5.42 0.98
N SER A 9 -10.47 -5.46 0.74
CA SER A 9 -11.41 -4.51 1.34
C SER A 9 -11.56 -4.63 2.86
N LYS A 10 -11.11 -5.72 3.47
CA LYS A 10 -11.01 -5.87 4.93
C LYS A 10 -9.71 -5.31 5.50
N ALA A 11 -8.69 -5.16 4.66
CA ALA A 11 -7.35 -4.71 5.02
C ALA A 11 -7.16 -3.19 4.81
N TYR A 12 -7.81 -2.63 3.78
CA TYR A 12 -7.64 -1.25 3.32
C TYR A 12 -8.98 -0.55 3.06
N LEU A 13 -8.99 0.76 3.25
CA LEU A 13 -10.01 1.64 2.69
C LEU A 13 -9.71 1.89 1.21
N ILE A 14 -10.50 1.29 0.33
CA ILE A 14 -10.29 1.39 -1.13
C ILE A 14 -10.93 2.67 -1.65
N GLU A 15 -10.14 3.52 -2.30
CA GLU A 15 -10.61 4.80 -2.85
C GLU A 15 -11.43 4.62 -4.14
N ASP A 16 -10.93 3.79 -5.07
CA ASP A 16 -11.63 3.44 -6.32
C ASP A 16 -11.63 1.92 -6.51
N LYS A 17 -12.78 1.29 -6.20
CA LYS A 17 -12.94 -0.17 -6.33
C LYS A 17 -12.94 -0.65 -7.77
N GLU A 18 -13.37 0.16 -8.72
CA GLU A 18 -13.44 -0.26 -10.12
C GLU A 18 -12.02 -0.35 -10.70
N LYS A 19 -11.23 0.71 -10.52
CA LYS A 19 -9.82 0.72 -10.92
C LYS A 19 -9.01 -0.37 -10.23
N LEU A 20 -9.18 -0.52 -8.92
CA LEU A 20 -8.50 -1.60 -8.19
C LEU A 20 -8.86 -2.98 -8.75
N THR A 21 -10.13 -3.21 -9.08
CA THR A 21 -10.55 -4.49 -9.67
C THR A 21 -9.86 -4.75 -11.01
N GLN A 22 -9.80 -3.75 -11.89
CA GLN A 22 -9.11 -3.86 -13.18
C GLN A 22 -7.61 -4.12 -13.00
N PHE A 23 -6.96 -3.37 -12.09
CA PHE A 23 -5.55 -3.54 -11.79
C PHE A 23 -5.22 -4.95 -11.28
N ILE A 24 -6.01 -5.47 -10.33
CA ILE A 24 -5.80 -6.80 -9.73
C ILE A 24 -6.04 -7.93 -10.74
N VAL A 25 -6.98 -7.77 -11.68
CA VAL A 25 -7.19 -8.76 -12.75
C VAL A 25 -5.93 -8.94 -13.59
N ASN A 26 -5.21 -7.86 -13.84
CA ASN A 26 -3.98 -7.85 -14.64
C ASN A 26 -2.71 -8.19 -13.85
N ASN A 27 -2.77 -8.13 -12.50
CA ASN A 27 -1.60 -8.27 -11.62
C ASN A 27 -1.95 -9.15 -10.40
N GLN A 28 -2.39 -10.38 -10.62
CA GLN A 28 -2.88 -11.24 -9.52
C GLN A 28 -1.83 -11.55 -8.46
N GLU A 29 -0.55 -11.55 -8.84
CA GLU A 29 0.59 -11.77 -7.94
C GLU A 29 0.67 -10.73 -6.81
N ILE A 30 0.14 -9.53 -7.03
CA ILE A 30 0.21 -8.43 -6.05
C ILE A 30 -0.72 -8.64 -4.86
N VAL A 31 -1.75 -9.47 -4.99
CA VAL A 31 -2.76 -9.69 -3.93
C VAL A 31 -2.09 -10.24 -2.67
N SER A 32 -1.20 -11.23 -2.82
CA SER A 32 -0.50 -11.83 -1.69
C SER A 32 0.43 -10.82 -1.01
N LEU A 33 1.11 -10.00 -1.81
CA LEU A 33 1.99 -8.94 -1.32
C LEU A 33 1.19 -7.88 -0.54
N LEU A 34 0.04 -7.42 -1.05
CA LEU A 34 -0.81 -6.44 -0.35
C LEU A 34 -1.29 -6.95 1.01
N LEU A 35 -1.64 -8.23 1.11
CA LEU A 35 -2.09 -8.82 2.37
C LEU A 35 -0.95 -9.02 3.35
N GLU A 36 0.26 -9.32 2.87
CA GLU A 36 1.44 -9.41 3.75
C GLU A 36 1.91 -8.02 4.19
N CYS A 37 1.98 -7.07 3.25
CA CYS A 37 2.28 -5.67 3.51
C CYS A 37 1.40 -5.09 4.61
N GLN A 38 0.08 -5.39 4.58
CA GLN A 38 -0.82 -4.94 5.64
C GLN A 38 -0.40 -5.46 7.02
N LYS A 39 0.01 -6.72 7.15
CA LYS A 39 0.44 -7.28 8.44
C LYS A 39 1.72 -6.60 8.92
N GLN A 40 2.65 -6.37 8.01
CA GLN A 40 3.94 -5.76 8.33
C GLN A 40 3.77 -4.30 8.74
N ILE A 41 2.97 -3.53 8.00
CA ILE A 41 2.59 -2.15 8.37
C ILE A 41 1.94 -2.12 9.76
N ARG A 42 1.08 -3.09 10.10
CA ARG A 42 0.41 -3.14 11.41
C ARG A 42 1.35 -3.36 12.60
N THR A 43 2.56 -3.85 12.38
CA THR A 43 3.62 -3.93 13.41
C THR A 43 4.08 -2.54 13.86
N TYR A 44 4.17 -1.59 12.93
CA TYR A 44 4.65 -0.22 13.19
C TYR A 44 3.51 0.78 13.39
N PHE A 45 2.40 0.59 12.66
CA PHE A 45 1.22 1.46 12.63
C PHE A 45 -0.04 0.66 13.00
N PRO A 46 -0.18 0.22 14.27
CA PRO A 46 -1.23 -0.71 14.68
C PRO A 46 -2.64 -0.16 14.49
N GLN A 47 -2.82 1.16 14.60
CA GLN A 47 -4.12 1.84 14.49
C GLN A 47 -4.24 2.79 13.30
N GLY A 48 -3.18 2.94 12.48
CA GLY A 48 -3.19 3.88 11.35
C GLY A 48 -4.26 3.54 10.32
N LYS A 49 -4.99 4.53 9.81
CA LYS A 49 -5.91 4.28 8.69
C LYS A 49 -5.07 4.00 7.44
N LEU A 50 -5.38 2.90 6.75
CA LEU A 50 -4.68 2.51 5.51
C LEU A 50 -5.63 2.69 4.34
N THR A 51 -5.27 3.54 3.38
CA THR A 51 -5.98 3.64 2.12
C THR A 51 -5.24 2.88 1.03
N LEU A 52 -5.97 2.48 -0.01
CA LEU A 52 -5.42 1.85 -1.19
C LEU A 52 -6.02 2.51 -2.43
N ASN A 53 -5.14 3.02 -3.29
CA ASN A 53 -5.51 3.69 -4.53
C ASN A 53 -4.73 3.10 -5.72
N VAL A 54 -5.28 3.29 -6.93
CA VAL A 54 -4.59 3.06 -8.19
C VAL A 54 -4.35 4.42 -8.85
N SER A 55 -3.09 4.77 -9.06
CA SER A 55 -2.68 6.02 -9.68
C SER A 55 -1.81 5.76 -10.92
N PRO A 56 -1.78 6.70 -11.88
CA PRO A 56 -0.77 6.68 -12.92
C PRO A 56 0.63 6.80 -12.29
N GLU A 57 1.59 6.06 -12.82
CA GLU A 57 2.99 6.23 -12.48
C GLU A 57 3.47 7.58 -13.06
N TYR A 58 4.16 8.40 -12.26
CA TYR A 58 4.47 9.78 -12.63
C TYR A 58 5.57 9.89 -13.70
N GLU A 59 6.53 8.97 -13.71
CA GLU A 59 7.62 8.91 -14.69
C GLU A 59 7.17 8.20 -15.98
N HIS A 60 6.21 7.28 -15.87
CA HIS A 60 5.64 6.51 -16.96
C HIS A 60 4.11 6.54 -16.89
N THR A 61 3.49 7.61 -17.38
CA THR A 61 2.03 7.83 -17.30
C THR A 61 1.17 6.77 -17.99
N GLU A 62 1.78 5.89 -18.80
CA GLU A 62 1.10 4.72 -19.39
C GLU A 62 1.06 3.51 -18.43
N TRP A 63 1.75 3.59 -17.30
CA TRP A 63 1.78 2.57 -16.26
C TRP A 63 0.92 3.01 -15.09
N GLU A 64 0.30 2.02 -14.46
CA GLU A 64 -0.43 2.20 -13.22
C GLU A 64 0.39 1.62 -12.08
N ARG A 65 0.25 2.22 -10.89
CA ARG A 65 0.79 1.69 -9.64
C ARG A 65 -0.29 1.67 -8.57
N LEU A 66 -0.12 0.78 -7.61
CA LEU A 66 -0.85 0.83 -6.35
C LEU A 66 -0.15 1.77 -5.38
N GLU A 67 -0.95 2.52 -4.64
CA GLU A 67 -0.48 3.38 -3.57
C GLU A 67 -1.17 2.98 -2.28
N ILE A 68 -0.38 2.65 -1.27
CA ILE A 68 -0.83 2.52 0.11
C ILE A 68 -0.44 3.79 0.83
N PHE A 69 -1.43 4.50 1.38
CA PHE A 69 -1.17 5.60 2.30
C PHE A 69 -1.52 5.22 3.72
N ILE A 70 -0.57 5.46 4.62
CA ILE A 70 -0.70 5.28 6.05
C ILE A 70 -0.99 6.65 6.65
N TYR A 71 -2.22 6.83 7.14
CA TYR A 71 -2.62 8.06 7.79
C TYR A 71 -2.15 8.09 9.25
N VAL A 72 -1.45 9.16 9.60
CA VAL A 72 -0.88 9.42 10.92
C VAL A 72 -1.23 10.84 11.38
N ASP A 73 -1.16 11.05 12.70
CA ASP A 73 -1.34 12.38 13.28
C ASP A 73 -0.17 13.29 12.87
N ALA A 74 -0.48 14.47 12.33
CA ALA A 74 0.51 15.47 11.91
C ALA A 74 1.48 15.87 13.03
N ASN A 75 1.07 15.78 14.30
CA ASN A 75 1.93 16.10 15.45
C ASN A 75 3.03 15.05 15.69
N ASN A 76 2.92 13.87 15.08
CA ASN A 76 3.86 12.76 15.23
C ASN A 76 4.60 12.46 13.91
N SER A 77 4.75 13.45 13.04
CA SER A 77 5.32 13.27 11.70
C SER A 77 6.72 12.67 11.71
N ASP A 78 7.63 13.21 12.54
CA ASP A 78 9.00 12.73 12.64
C ASP A 78 9.05 11.25 13.08
N GLU A 79 8.31 10.91 14.15
CA GLU A 79 8.21 9.52 14.62
C GLU A 79 7.60 8.59 13.56
N ALA A 80 6.63 9.08 12.79
CA ALA A 80 6.01 8.32 11.72
C ALA A 80 7.00 8.04 10.57
N TYR A 81 7.82 9.02 10.19
CA TYR A 81 8.88 8.80 9.19
C TYR A 81 9.95 7.84 9.69
N ASP A 82 10.37 7.93 10.96
CA ASP A 82 11.31 6.98 11.55
C ASP A 82 10.76 5.55 11.51
N LYS A 83 9.48 5.37 11.84
CA LYS A 83 8.80 4.07 11.75
C LYS A 83 8.68 3.55 10.32
N LEU A 84 8.38 4.43 9.36
CA LEU A 84 8.31 4.04 7.95
C LEU A 84 9.70 3.63 7.42
N SER A 85 10.74 4.39 7.77
CA SER A 85 12.13 4.03 7.42
C SER A 85 12.52 2.68 8.01
N GLN A 86 12.16 2.42 9.27
CA GLN A 86 12.44 1.14 9.89
C GLN A 86 11.65 -0.01 9.23
N PHE A 87 10.38 0.20 8.90
CA PHE A 87 9.59 -0.76 8.13
C PHE A 87 10.24 -1.06 6.77
N ASP A 88 10.80 -0.04 6.12
CA ASP A 88 11.45 -0.21 4.83
C ASP A 88 12.69 -1.09 4.94
N ASP A 89 13.55 -0.80 5.92
CA ASP A 89 14.78 -1.54 6.21
C ASP A 89 14.49 -2.99 6.68
N ASP A 90 13.50 -3.18 7.55
CA ASP A 90 13.20 -4.48 8.15
C ASP A 90 12.47 -5.43 7.18
N TRP A 91 11.73 -4.90 6.20
CA TRP A 91 10.90 -5.74 5.33
C TRP A 91 10.81 -5.28 3.86
N TRP A 92 10.50 -4.01 3.60
CA TRP A 92 10.10 -3.59 2.25
C TRP A 92 11.24 -3.71 1.23
N LEU A 93 12.47 -3.34 1.58
CA LEU A 93 13.60 -3.36 0.65
C LEU A 93 13.92 -4.78 0.16
N ASP A 94 13.79 -5.79 1.02
CA ASP A 94 14.01 -7.20 0.65
C ASP A 94 12.84 -7.80 -0.14
N ASN A 95 11.61 -7.31 0.07
CA ASN A 95 10.38 -7.91 -0.48
C ASN A 95 9.82 -7.16 -1.70
N SER A 96 10.32 -5.98 -2.00
CA SER A 96 9.89 -5.15 -3.13
C SER A 96 10.57 -5.51 -4.46
N SER A 97 11.61 -6.35 -4.46
CA SER A 97 12.35 -6.70 -5.67
C SER A 97 11.44 -7.26 -6.78
N GLY A 98 11.45 -6.60 -7.94
CA GLY A 98 10.61 -6.97 -9.11
C GLY A 98 9.17 -6.45 -9.09
N ILE A 99 8.66 -5.97 -7.95
CA ILE A 99 7.30 -5.43 -7.80
C ILE A 99 7.29 -3.96 -7.35
N GLY A 100 8.42 -3.41 -6.88
CA GLY A 100 8.52 -2.06 -6.30
C GLY A 100 8.08 -0.94 -7.23
N LEU A 101 8.08 -1.13 -8.56
CA LEU A 101 7.54 -0.16 -9.51
C LEU A 101 6.00 -0.12 -9.54
N LYS A 102 5.34 -1.20 -9.09
CA LYS A 102 3.88 -1.36 -9.10
C LYS A 102 3.22 -1.07 -7.74
N LEU A 103 4.00 -0.88 -6.68
CA LEU A 103 3.48 -0.60 -5.34
C LEU A 103 4.33 0.47 -4.65
N PHE A 104 3.68 1.56 -4.28
CA PHE A 104 4.21 2.63 -3.46
C PHE A 104 3.55 2.59 -2.07
N ILE A 105 4.34 2.87 -1.04
CA ILE A 105 3.89 2.96 0.34
C ILE A 105 4.37 4.31 0.89
N GLY A 106 3.46 5.09 1.45
CA GLY A 106 3.77 6.43 1.95
C GLY A 106 2.93 6.81 3.17
N LEU A 107 3.29 7.95 3.76
CA LEU A 107 2.54 8.57 4.85
C LEU A 107 1.65 9.68 4.32
N GLU A 108 0.48 9.82 4.93
CA GLU A 108 -0.38 10.98 4.82
C GLU A 108 -0.74 11.48 6.22
N PHE A 109 -1.05 12.76 6.35
CA PHE A 109 -1.31 13.39 7.64
C PHE A 109 -2.76 13.86 7.75
N GLU A 110 -3.39 13.60 8.89
CA GLU A 110 -4.74 14.11 9.22
C GLU A 110 -4.70 15.49 9.88
#